data_AF-A0A7T5USS9-F1
#
_entry.id   AF-A0A7T5USS9-F1
#
_cell.length_a   1.000
_cell.length_b   1.000
_cell.length_c   1.000
_cell.angle_alpha   90.00
_cell.angle_beta   90.00
_cell.angle_gamma   90.00
#
_symmetry.space_group_name_H-M   'P 1'
#
loop_
_entity.id
_entity.type
_entity.pdbx_description
1 polymer ?
#
loop_
_entity_poly.entity_id
_entity_poly.type
_entity_poly.pdbx_seq_one_letter_code
_entity_poly.pdbx_strand_id
1 'polypeptide(L)'
;MSSETALKDIITRARAFEKEADRMLSKEEAAPERVISIKETYKLLTGLSLKQDELIRQSLRCIENELFRAAHVLSWAALMDFIEARLSRNKFGRLNRIRPSWKVKSLDDLREVGSDYQIIEVLRDLKLCSKIEDKALKGLLNKRNECAHPTDYFPDLNQSLGYVSEVLQRLKTFQTRWKRV
;
A
#
# COMPACT_ATOMS: atom_id res chain seq x y z
N MET A 1 -22.64 13.86 -42.15
CA MET A 1 -22.26 13.12 -40.93
C MET A 1 -22.57 14.00 -39.73
N SER A 2 -23.28 13.49 -38.71
CA SER A 2 -23.52 14.29 -37.51
C SER A 2 -22.22 14.46 -36.73
N SER A 3 -22.05 15.60 -36.06
CA SER A 3 -20.87 15.91 -35.23
C SER A 3 -20.61 14.81 -34.18
N GLU A 4 -21.68 14.17 -33.69
CA GLU A 4 -21.62 13.09 -32.71
C GLU A 4 -21.01 11.80 -33.29
N THR A 5 -21.28 11.50 -34.58
CA THR A 5 -20.69 10.35 -35.27
C THR A 5 -19.20 10.54 -35.52
N ALA A 6 -18.80 11.77 -35.90
CA ALA A 6 -17.40 12.11 -36.10
C ALA A 6 -16.60 12.05 -34.79
N LEU A 7 -17.19 12.51 -33.67
CA LEU A 7 -16.55 12.45 -32.36
C LEU A 7 -16.35 11.00 -31.87
N LYS A 8 -17.35 10.12 -32.06
CA LYS A 8 -17.25 8.69 -31.72
C LYS A 8 -16.17 7.98 -32.54
N ASP A 9 -16.05 8.32 -33.82
CA ASP A 9 -15.00 7.77 -34.69
C ASP A 9 -13.60 8.21 -34.23
N ILE A 10 -13.41 9.50 -33.92
CA ILE A 10 -12.14 10.03 -33.40
C ILE A 10 -11.76 9.35 -32.09
N ILE A 11 -12.68 9.18 -31.15
CA ILE A 11 -12.42 8.48 -29.87
C ILE A 11 -12.01 7.03 -30.11
N THR A 12 -12.67 6.36 -31.05
CA THR A 12 -12.37 4.95 -31.39
C THR A 12 -10.97 4.82 -31.98
N ARG A 13 -10.62 5.72 -32.90
CA ARG A 13 -9.29 5.76 -33.53
C ARG A 13 -8.20 6.14 -32.53
N ALA A 14 -8.46 7.08 -31.62
CA ALA A 14 -7.53 7.46 -30.56
C ALA A 14 -7.23 6.28 -29.62
N ARG A 15 -8.26 5.50 -29.23
CA ARG A 15 -8.08 4.28 -28.40
C ARG A 15 -7.35 3.17 -29.15
N ALA A 16 -7.62 3.02 -30.45
CA ALA A 16 -6.92 2.04 -31.28
C ALA A 16 -5.43 2.40 -31.41
N PHE A 17 -5.14 3.68 -31.64
CA PHE A 17 -3.77 4.20 -31.67
C PHE A 17 -3.06 4.03 -30.33
N GLU A 18 -3.70 4.39 -29.21
CA GLU A 18 -3.16 4.18 -27.85
C GLU A 18 -2.77 2.71 -27.64
N LYS A 19 -3.65 1.78 -28.01
CA LYS A 19 -3.41 0.33 -27.86
C LYS A 19 -2.29 -0.20 -28.77
N GLU A 20 -2.15 0.37 -29.97
CA GLU A 20 -1.09 -0.01 -30.91
C GLU A 20 0.27 0.56 -30.48
N ALA A 21 0.30 1.83 -30.08
CA ALA A 21 1.46 2.47 -29.48
C ALA A 21 1.92 1.71 -28.22
N ASP A 22 1.00 1.36 -27.33
CA ASP A 22 1.28 0.52 -26.15
C ASP A 22 1.94 -0.80 -26.55
N ARG A 23 1.44 -1.49 -27.58
CA ARG A 23 1.99 -2.77 -28.06
C ARG A 23 3.38 -2.65 -28.70
N MET A 24 3.66 -1.53 -29.36
CA MET A 24 4.95 -1.31 -30.01
C MET A 24 6.00 -0.82 -29.01
N LEU A 25 5.63 0.11 -28.14
CA LEU A 25 6.50 0.71 -27.14
C LEU A 25 6.73 -0.21 -25.93
N SER A 26 5.83 -1.15 -25.62
CA SER A 26 6.05 -2.16 -24.57
C SER A 26 7.25 -3.09 -24.85
N LYS A 27 7.75 -3.14 -26.09
CA LYS A 27 8.95 -3.91 -26.44
C LYS A 27 10.26 -3.15 -26.23
N GLU A 28 10.22 -1.81 -26.27
CA GLU A 28 11.41 -0.94 -26.28
C GLU A 28 11.51 -0.08 -25.01
N GLU A 29 10.38 0.34 -24.47
CA GLU A 29 10.31 1.07 -23.22
C GLU A 29 9.91 0.14 -22.08
N ALA A 30 10.80 0.06 -21.10
CA ALA A 30 10.50 -0.56 -19.83
C ALA A 30 9.35 0.16 -19.05
N ALA A 31 8.70 1.20 -19.58
CA ALA A 31 7.86 2.13 -18.81
C ALA A 31 6.31 2.03 -18.98
N PRO A 32 5.70 1.71 -20.15
CA PRO A 32 4.24 1.86 -20.33
C PRO A 32 3.41 0.82 -19.56
N GLU A 33 3.85 -0.45 -19.55
CA GLU A 33 3.15 -1.51 -18.77
C GLU A 33 3.19 -1.23 -17.26
N ARG A 34 4.16 -0.45 -16.78
CA ARG A 34 4.32 -0.11 -15.36
C ARG A 34 3.36 0.99 -14.90
N VAL A 35 3.02 1.94 -15.77
CA VAL A 35 1.97 2.95 -15.50
C VAL A 35 0.59 2.29 -15.46
N ILE A 36 0.38 1.25 -16.27
CA ILE A 36 -0.85 0.43 -16.25
C ILE A 36 -0.95 -0.33 -14.91
N SER A 37 0.16 -0.87 -14.38
CA SER A 37 0.22 -1.47 -13.03
C SER A 37 -0.19 -0.49 -11.91
N ILE A 38 0.27 0.77 -11.96
CA ILE A 38 -0.11 1.80 -10.97
C ILE A 38 -1.62 2.10 -11.01
N LYS A 39 -2.19 2.28 -12.21
CA LYS A 39 -3.64 2.54 -12.38
C LYS A 39 -4.49 1.37 -11.92
N GLU A 40 -4.06 0.14 -12.14
CA GLU A 40 -4.71 -1.06 -11.61
C GLU A 40 -4.59 -1.14 -10.09
N THR A 41 -3.43 -0.75 -9.57
CA THR A 41 -3.13 -0.65 -8.13
C THR A 41 -4.07 0.34 -7.44
N TYR A 42 -4.38 1.50 -8.08
CA TYR A 42 -5.41 2.44 -7.60
C TYR A 42 -6.81 1.81 -7.52
N LYS A 43 -7.17 0.89 -8.42
CA LYS A 43 -8.50 0.23 -8.39
C LYS A 43 -8.67 -0.71 -7.20
N LEU A 44 -7.57 -1.09 -6.54
CA LEU A 44 -7.61 -1.92 -5.32
C LEU A 44 -7.98 -1.12 -4.07
N LEU A 45 -7.98 0.22 -4.13
CA LEU A 45 -8.27 1.13 -3.01
C LEU A 45 -9.77 1.22 -2.69
N THR A 46 -10.34 0.15 -2.14
CA THR A 46 -11.72 0.18 -1.62
C THR A 46 -11.71 -0.09 -0.12
N GLY A 47 -12.52 0.63 0.66
CA GLY A 47 -12.65 0.40 2.10
C GLY A 47 -11.47 0.87 2.97
N LEU A 48 -10.65 1.78 2.45
CA LEU A 48 -9.65 2.53 3.23
C LEU A 48 -10.28 3.82 3.80
N SER A 49 -9.71 4.35 4.89
CA SER A 49 -10.05 5.71 5.35
C SER A 49 -9.52 6.75 4.36
N LEU A 50 -10.04 7.98 4.41
CA LEU A 50 -9.53 9.09 3.59
C LEU A 50 -8.02 9.30 3.77
N LYS A 51 -7.54 9.18 5.02
CA LYS A 51 -6.11 9.29 5.35
C LYS A 51 -5.29 8.16 4.71
N GLN A 52 -5.76 6.93 4.81
CA GLN A 52 -5.08 5.75 4.25
C GLN A 52 -5.04 5.80 2.73
N ASP A 53 -6.16 6.20 2.10
CA ASP A 53 -6.23 6.40 0.65
C ASP A 53 -5.21 7.45 0.22
N GLU A 54 -5.22 8.64 0.84
CA GLU A 54 -4.31 9.73 0.48
C GLU A 54 -2.83 9.34 0.64
N LEU A 55 -2.47 8.62 1.72
CA LEU A 55 -1.11 8.11 1.91
C LEU A 55 -0.67 7.17 0.77
N ILE A 56 -1.55 6.30 0.28
CA ILE A 56 -1.24 5.46 -0.89
C ILE A 56 -1.14 6.30 -2.16
N ARG A 57 -2.03 7.28 -2.37
CA ARG A 57 -1.94 8.18 -3.54
C ARG A 57 -0.63 8.96 -3.54
N GLN A 58 -0.17 9.40 -2.38
CA GLN A 58 1.11 10.10 -2.23
C GLN A 58 2.28 9.14 -2.50
N SER A 59 2.21 7.90 -2.00
CA SER A 59 3.19 6.86 -2.32
C SER A 59 3.35 6.63 -3.82
N LEU A 60 2.23 6.55 -4.56
CA LEU A 60 2.25 6.36 -6.01
C LEU A 60 2.77 7.61 -6.73
N ARG A 61 2.39 8.83 -6.30
CA ARG A 61 2.98 10.08 -6.78
C ARG A 61 4.49 10.15 -6.54
N CYS A 62 4.98 9.61 -5.43
CA CYS A 62 6.42 9.50 -5.19
C CYS A 62 7.09 8.60 -6.23
N ILE A 63 6.48 7.47 -6.62
CA ILE A 63 7.02 6.62 -7.69
C ILE A 63 7.04 7.36 -9.03
N GLU A 64 5.97 8.09 -9.36
CA GLU A 64 5.85 8.89 -10.60
C GLU A 64 6.94 9.98 -10.70
N ASN A 65 7.46 10.45 -9.56
CA ASN A 65 8.50 11.47 -9.47
C ASN A 65 9.86 10.91 -9.02
N GLU A 66 10.07 9.60 -9.14
CA GLU A 66 11.34 8.92 -8.79
C GLU A 66 11.78 9.09 -7.32
N LEU A 67 10.86 9.45 -6.43
CA LEU A 67 11.04 9.56 -4.98
C LEU A 67 10.83 8.19 -4.31
N PHE A 68 11.58 7.19 -4.74
CA PHE A 68 11.35 5.78 -4.42
C PHE A 68 11.38 5.46 -2.92
N ARG A 69 12.35 6.00 -2.18
CA ARG A 69 12.42 5.80 -0.72
C ARG A 69 11.18 6.34 0.00
N ALA A 70 10.68 7.51 -0.41
CA ALA A 70 9.48 8.09 0.15
C ALA A 70 8.24 7.25 -0.16
N ALA A 71 8.16 6.63 -1.34
CA ALA A 71 7.07 5.74 -1.70
C ALA A 71 6.91 4.53 -0.76
N HIS A 72 8.02 3.95 -0.30
CA HIS A 72 8.02 2.84 0.67
C HIS A 72 7.53 3.31 2.04
N VAL A 73 8.01 4.47 2.50
CA VAL A 73 7.61 5.04 3.80
C VAL A 73 6.12 5.38 3.82
N LEU A 74 5.60 6.04 2.79
CA LEU A 74 4.19 6.45 2.72
C LEU A 74 3.23 5.26 2.57
N SER A 75 3.56 4.27 1.74
CA SER A 75 2.72 3.07 1.61
C SER A 75 2.69 2.25 2.89
N TRP A 76 3.84 2.12 3.56
CA TRP A 76 3.91 1.50 4.88
C TRP A 76 3.08 2.24 5.94
N ALA A 77 3.15 3.57 5.96
CA ALA A 77 2.35 4.39 6.89
C ALA A 77 0.84 4.15 6.70
N ALA A 78 0.37 3.99 5.46
CA ALA A 78 -1.02 3.64 5.18
C ALA A 78 -1.40 2.25 5.76
N LEU A 79 -0.53 1.26 5.59
CA LEU A 79 -0.72 -0.08 6.13
C LEU A 79 -0.76 -0.08 7.67
N MET A 80 0.14 0.64 8.32
CA MET A 80 0.18 0.74 9.78
C MET A 80 -1.04 1.48 10.32
N ASP A 81 -1.46 2.59 9.71
CA ASP A 81 -2.69 3.29 10.12
C ASP A 81 -3.92 2.38 10.01
N PHE A 82 -4.00 1.55 8.97
CA PHE A 82 -5.04 0.52 8.83
C PHE A 82 -4.99 -0.54 9.94
N ILE A 83 -3.80 -1.03 10.28
CA ILE A 83 -3.57 -2.02 11.34
C ILE A 83 -3.96 -1.43 12.72
N GLU A 84 -3.50 -0.24 13.04
CA GLU A 84 -3.78 0.44 14.30
C GLU A 84 -5.27 0.74 14.46
N ALA A 85 -5.92 1.22 13.40
CA ALA A 85 -7.37 1.43 13.36
C ALA A 85 -8.14 0.12 13.59
N ARG A 86 -7.59 -1.03 13.18
CA ARG A 86 -8.17 -2.32 13.49
C ARG A 86 -7.98 -2.70 14.96
N LEU A 87 -6.79 -2.50 15.52
CA LEU A 87 -6.50 -2.79 16.92
C LEU A 87 -7.31 -1.94 17.89
N SER A 88 -7.71 -0.72 17.48
CA SER A 88 -8.51 0.19 18.30
C SER A 88 -10.01 -0.15 18.38
N ARG A 89 -10.55 -1.02 17.51
CA ARG A 89 -12.00 -1.29 17.41
C ARG A 89 -12.68 -1.73 18.70
N ASN A 90 -11.95 -2.33 19.64
CA ASN A 90 -12.48 -2.73 20.94
C ASN A 90 -11.93 -1.91 22.10
N LYS A 91 -11.61 -0.63 21.84
CA LYS A 91 -10.96 0.29 22.78
C LYS A 91 -9.71 -0.32 23.39
N PHE A 92 -8.92 -1.02 22.55
CA PHE A 92 -7.67 -1.68 22.92
C PHE A 92 -7.78 -2.77 24.00
N GLY A 93 -8.98 -3.21 24.41
CA GLY A 93 -9.14 -4.18 25.50
C GLY A 93 -8.48 -5.53 25.20
N ARG A 94 -8.47 -5.95 23.92
CA ARG A 94 -7.79 -7.20 23.51
C ARG A 94 -6.27 -7.01 23.50
N LEU A 95 -5.80 -5.86 23.04
CA LEU A 95 -4.40 -5.49 23.01
C LEU A 95 -3.83 -5.46 24.44
N ASN A 96 -4.46 -4.69 25.34
CA ASN A 96 -4.02 -4.54 26.72
C ASN A 96 -4.08 -5.85 27.52
N ARG A 97 -4.91 -6.81 27.14
CA ARG A 97 -4.87 -8.15 27.76
C ARG A 97 -3.62 -8.95 27.38
N ILE A 98 -3.13 -8.80 26.15
CA ILE A 98 -1.94 -9.50 25.63
C ILE A 98 -0.65 -8.74 25.93
N ARG A 99 -0.73 -7.41 26.03
CA ARG A 99 0.35 -6.51 26.44
C ARG A 99 -0.10 -5.62 27.61
N PRO A 100 -0.25 -6.17 28.84
CA PRO A 100 -0.73 -5.40 30.00
C PRO A 100 0.12 -4.20 30.37
N SER A 101 1.42 -4.24 30.07
CA SER A 101 2.35 -3.13 30.33
C SER A 101 2.13 -1.91 29.44
N TRP A 102 1.50 -2.06 28.26
CA TRP A 102 1.34 -0.96 27.31
C TRP A 102 0.26 0.05 27.70
N LYS A 103 -0.77 -0.38 28.43
CA LYS A 103 -1.85 0.47 28.98
C LYS A 103 -2.45 1.47 27.96
N VAL A 104 -2.63 1.03 26.71
CA VAL A 104 -3.06 1.88 25.58
C VAL A 104 -4.52 2.31 25.75
N LYS A 105 -4.78 3.61 25.62
CA LYS A 105 -6.13 4.21 25.66
C LYS A 105 -6.47 4.93 24.36
N SER A 106 -5.47 5.36 23.61
CA SER A 106 -5.61 6.09 22.35
C SER A 106 -4.72 5.48 21.24
N LEU A 107 -4.92 5.94 20.00
CA LEU A 107 -4.00 5.60 18.90
C LEU A 107 -2.62 6.21 19.10
N ASP A 108 -2.53 7.38 19.73
CA ASP A 108 -1.27 8.05 19.98
C ASP A 108 -0.46 7.30 21.04
N ASP A 109 -1.12 6.83 22.11
CA ASP A 109 -0.50 5.94 23.10
C ASP A 109 0.08 4.70 22.43
N LEU A 110 -0.65 4.09 21.49
CA LEU A 110 -0.19 2.90 20.76
C LEU A 110 1.09 3.18 19.97
N ARG A 111 1.17 4.33 19.30
CA ARG A 111 2.33 4.77 18.50
C ARG A 111 3.54 5.13 19.36
N GLU A 112 3.33 5.58 20.59
CA GLU A 112 4.41 5.88 21.53
C GLU A 112 4.99 4.62 22.17
N VAL A 113 4.15 3.66 22.54
CA VAL A 113 4.59 2.48 23.31
C VAL A 113 4.99 1.28 22.44
N GLY A 114 4.46 1.19 21.23
CA GLY A 114 4.67 0.07 20.33
C GLY A 114 5.47 0.46 19.10
N SER A 115 6.66 -0.13 18.94
CA SER A 115 7.32 -0.10 17.63
C SER A 115 6.50 -0.86 16.58
N ASP A 116 6.61 -0.50 15.31
CA ASP A 116 5.98 -1.23 14.19
C ASP A 116 6.25 -2.73 14.28
N TYR A 117 7.48 -3.12 14.66
CA TYR A 117 7.86 -4.52 14.86
C TYR A 117 7.01 -5.20 15.93
N GLN A 118 6.85 -4.58 17.10
CA GLN A 118 6.05 -5.14 18.19
C GLN A 118 4.55 -5.14 17.86
N ILE A 119 4.07 -4.14 17.12
CA ILE A 119 2.68 -4.10 16.64
C ILE A 119 2.41 -5.30 15.73
N ILE A 120 3.34 -5.65 14.82
CA ILE A 120 3.23 -6.84 13.97
C ILE A 120 3.16 -8.13 14.81
N GLU A 121 4.00 -8.25 15.84
CA GLU A 121 3.97 -9.43 16.74
C GLU A 121 2.64 -9.56 17.47
N VAL A 122 2.04 -8.44 17.90
CA VAL A 122 0.72 -8.44 18.52
C VAL A 122 -0.35 -8.96 17.55
N LEU A 123 -0.25 -8.69 16.25
CA LEU A 123 -1.20 -9.26 15.27
C LEU A 123 -1.15 -10.79 15.27
N ARG A 124 0.04 -11.36 15.44
CA ARG A 124 0.23 -12.81 15.53
C ARG A 124 -0.42 -13.37 16.79
N ASP A 125 -0.19 -12.73 17.93
CA ASP A 125 -0.74 -13.13 19.23
C ASP A 125 -2.27 -13.03 19.27
N LEU A 126 -2.83 -12.00 18.61
CA LEU A 126 -4.27 -11.82 18.45
C LEU A 126 -4.90 -12.74 17.40
N LYS A 127 -4.10 -13.58 16.73
CA LYS A 127 -4.51 -14.46 15.62
C LYS A 127 -5.11 -13.67 14.44
N LEU A 128 -4.69 -12.42 14.28
CA LEU A 128 -5.08 -11.56 13.16
C LEU A 128 -4.21 -11.80 11.93
N CYS A 129 -3.04 -12.42 12.08
CA CYS A 129 -2.18 -12.89 10.99
C CYS A 129 -1.59 -14.30 11.21
N SER A 130 -1.24 -14.95 10.10
CA SER A 130 -0.51 -16.22 10.08
C SER A 130 0.98 -16.02 10.37
N LYS A 131 1.73 -17.11 10.64
CA LYS A 131 3.19 -17.03 10.83
C LYS A 131 3.91 -16.57 9.55
N ILE A 132 3.36 -16.92 8.39
CA ILE A 132 3.92 -16.52 7.09
C ILE A 132 3.67 -15.03 6.86
N GLU A 133 2.49 -14.53 7.23
CA GLU A 133 2.17 -13.12 7.10
C GLU A 133 2.96 -12.24 8.06
N ASP A 134 3.18 -12.68 9.31
CA ASP A 134 4.08 -12.02 10.26
C ASP A 134 5.49 -11.82 9.67
N LYS A 135 6.07 -12.89 9.09
CA LYS A 135 7.36 -12.82 8.42
C LYS A 135 7.35 -11.86 7.23
N ALA A 136 6.31 -11.90 6.41
CA ALA A 136 6.19 -11.01 5.27
C ALA A 136 6.09 -9.54 5.69
N LEU A 137 5.29 -9.23 6.72
CA LEU A 137 5.19 -7.88 7.27
C LEU A 137 6.53 -7.39 7.83
N LYS A 138 7.26 -8.24 8.55
CA LYS A 138 8.61 -7.92 9.04
C LYS A 138 9.60 -7.67 7.90
N GLY A 139 9.51 -8.42 6.80
CA GLY A 139 10.29 -8.18 5.59
C GLY A 139 9.99 -6.82 4.95
N LEU A 140 8.71 -6.43 4.88
CA LEU A 140 8.30 -5.12 4.39
C LEU A 140 8.76 -3.98 5.33
N LEU A 141 8.70 -4.19 6.65
CA LEU A 141 9.20 -3.24 7.64
C LEU A 141 10.70 -3.00 7.47
N ASN A 142 11.49 -4.06 7.27
CA ASN A 142 12.94 -3.93 7.07
C ASN A 142 13.26 -3.04 5.86
N LYS A 143 12.63 -3.29 4.70
CA LYS A 143 12.83 -2.46 3.49
C LYS A 143 12.42 -1.00 3.71
N ARG A 144 11.31 -0.76 4.43
CA ARG A 144 10.90 0.59 4.82
C ARG A 144 11.92 1.24 5.74
N ASN A 145 12.49 0.51 6.69
CA ASN A 145 13.50 1.04 7.61
C ASN A 145 14.78 1.42 6.86
N GLU A 146 15.23 0.59 5.90
CA GLU A 146 16.33 0.95 5.01
C GLU A 146 16.04 2.27 4.27
N CYS A 147 14.81 2.47 3.78
CA CYS A 147 14.40 3.71 3.12
C CYS A 147 14.28 4.92 4.08
N ALA A 148 13.94 4.71 5.36
CA ALA A 148 13.70 5.77 6.34
C ALA A 148 14.96 6.23 7.10
N HIS A 149 16.00 5.41 7.13
CA HIS A 149 17.26 5.69 7.81
C HIS A 149 18.36 6.07 6.82
N PRO A 150 19.45 6.73 7.25
CA PRO A 150 20.58 7.05 6.38
C PRO A 150 21.40 5.79 6.04
N THR A 151 20.79 4.90 5.26
CA THR A 151 21.43 3.71 4.69
C THR A 151 21.76 3.94 3.21
N ASP A 152 22.60 3.06 2.66
CA ASP A 152 22.97 3.05 1.24
C ASP A 152 21.94 2.31 0.36
N TYR A 153 20.75 2.01 0.89
CA TYR A 153 19.68 1.38 0.13
C TYR A 153 18.92 2.41 -0.71
N PHE A 154 18.98 2.24 -2.04
CA PHE A 154 18.26 3.06 -3.00
C PHE A 154 17.41 2.16 -3.90
N PRO A 155 16.11 1.99 -3.60
CA PRO A 155 15.25 1.16 -4.41
C PRO A 155 15.04 1.79 -5.78
N ASP A 156 15.02 0.97 -6.82
CA ASP A 156 14.63 1.39 -8.17
C ASP A 156 13.10 1.39 -8.36
N LEU A 157 12.67 1.76 -9.57
CA LEU A 157 11.26 1.76 -9.97
C LEU A 157 10.58 0.40 -9.76
N ASN A 158 11.22 -0.70 -10.17
CA ASN A 158 10.64 -2.04 -10.09
C ASN A 158 10.52 -2.52 -8.65
N GLN A 159 11.56 -2.27 -7.85
CA GLN A 159 11.56 -2.58 -6.42
C GLN A 159 10.47 -1.79 -5.68
N SER A 160 10.25 -0.54 -6.06
CA SER A 160 9.23 0.32 -5.45
C SER A 160 7.80 -0.05 -5.85
N LEU A 161 7.57 -0.35 -7.13
CA LEU A 161 6.28 -0.88 -7.60
C LEU A 161 5.96 -2.21 -6.93
N GLY A 162 6.95 -3.11 -6.85
CA GLY A 162 6.80 -4.39 -6.16
C GLY A 162 6.47 -4.22 -4.68
N TYR A 163 7.15 -3.29 -3.99
CA TYR A 163 6.89 -2.98 -2.59
C TYR A 163 5.45 -2.47 -2.36
N VAL A 164 5.04 -1.44 -3.10
CA VAL A 164 3.71 -0.82 -2.95
C VAL A 164 2.61 -1.80 -3.34
N SER A 165 2.82 -2.60 -4.39
CA SER A 165 1.88 -3.66 -4.79
C SER A 165 1.73 -4.71 -3.68
N GLU A 166 2.83 -5.16 -3.06
CA GLU A 166 2.75 -6.10 -1.96
C GLU A 166 2.01 -5.51 -0.75
N VAL A 167 2.29 -4.25 -0.38
CA VAL A 167 1.56 -3.54 0.68
C VAL A 167 0.06 -3.53 0.43
N LEU A 168 -0.36 -3.21 -0.80
CA LEU A 168 -1.78 -3.17 -1.15
C LEU A 168 -2.43 -4.55 -1.17
N GLN A 169 -1.70 -5.58 -1.59
CA GLN A 169 -2.16 -6.95 -1.47
C GLN A 169 -2.35 -7.37 -0.01
N ARG A 170 -1.48 -6.93 0.91
CA ARG A 170 -1.66 -7.15 2.36
C ARG A 170 -2.90 -6.43 2.88
N LEU A 171 -3.09 -5.16 2.53
CA LEU A 171 -4.29 -4.38 2.87
C LEU A 171 -5.56 -5.10 2.43
N LYS A 172 -5.66 -5.48 1.15
CA LYS A 172 -6.82 -6.20 0.60
C LYS A 172 -7.10 -7.52 1.32
N THR A 173 -6.04 -8.28 1.61
CA THR A 173 -6.14 -9.56 2.34
C THR A 173 -6.70 -9.33 3.74
N PHE A 174 -6.16 -8.35 4.46
CA PHE A 174 -6.62 -8.03 5.81
C PHE A 174 -8.03 -7.45 5.82
N GLN A 175 -8.38 -6.54 4.92
CA GLN A 175 -9.74 -6.03 4.76
C GLN A 175 -10.75 -7.17 4.56
N THR A 176 -10.45 -8.11 3.68
CA THR A 176 -11.36 -9.24 3.40
C THR A 176 -11.52 -10.14 4.62
N ARG A 177 -10.41 -10.49 5.28
CA ARG A 177 -10.41 -11.41 6.43
C ARG A 177 -11.00 -10.78 7.69
N TRP A 178 -10.68 -9.53 7.95
CA TRP A 178 -11.05 -8.82 9.17
C TRP A 178 -12.44 -8.17 9.11
N LYS A 179 -13.11 -8.13 7.95
CA LYS A 179 -14.54 -7.81 7.86
C LYS A 179 -15.43 -8.78 8.65
N ARG A 180 -14.95 -10.02 8.90
CA ARG A 180 -15.72 -11.12 9.50
C ARG A 180 -15.43 -11.37 10.99
N VAL A 181 -14.53 -10.58 11.59
CA VAL A 181 -14.00 -10.78 12.96
C VAL A 181 -14.16 -9.50 13.77
#